data_AF-A0A3P6LJE7-F1
#
_entry.id   AF-A0A3P6LJE7-F1
#
_cell.length_a   1.000
_cell.length_b   1.000
_cell.length_c   1.000
_cell.angle_alpha   90.00
_cell.angle_beta   90.00
_cell.angle_gamma   90.00
#
_symmetry.space_group_name_H-M   'P 1'
#
loop_
_entity.id
_entity.type
_entity.pdbx_description
1 polymer ?
#
loop_
_entity_poly.entity_id
_entity_poly.type
_entity_poly.pdbx_seq_one_letter_code
_entity_poly.pdbx_strand_id
1 'polypeptide(L)'
;MRTRADVVTGNNGEYSFEAQVGKYCVYLKRDWRDEYCVGDIAVYDDSKPGTLNDFLTAPDEGDLKPDVVKRFEEMVAQAQQSAGAAAGNAQQTAQDVAAAAGYARAAEQAKNDIDAALTGTLKMANHLSEIAAAGEKAQQKSRDNLGLKSAATMEAQSDIYDRTKGRLAIPGAFGFGCAFLPEDVIRFDTKSDFLAWVRNALPGEYSVAGPYDIIIPDTRFEGDAQHPVD
;
A
#
# COMPACT_ATOMS: atom_id res chain seq x y z
N MET A 1 -71.58 -4.77 22.30
CA MET A 1 -72.12 -5.66 23.34
C MET A 1 -71.47 -5.28 24.66
N ARG A 2 -72.23 -4.94 25.70
CA ARG A 2 -71.69 -4.80 27.06
C ARG A 2 -71.80 -6.17 27.73
N THR A 3 -70.67 -6.79 28.02
CA THR A 3 -70.66 -8.03 28.81
C THR A 3 -70.97 -7.65 30.25
N ARG A 4 -72.12 -8.09 30.76
CA ARG A 4 -72.55 -7.87 32.14
C ARG A 4 -72.36 -9.19 32.89
N ALA A 5 -71.58 -9.16 33.96
CA ALA A 5 -71.47 -10.26 34.91
C ALA A 5 -72.10 -9.79 36.23
N ASP A 6 -73.11 -10.50 36.71
CA ASP A 6 -73.75 -10.24 38.01
C ASP A 6 -73.30 -11.32 38.99
N VAL A 7 -72.69 -10.89 40.11
CA VAL A 7 -72.16 -11.79 41.15
C VAL A 7 -72.86 -11.46 42.46
N VAL A 8 -73.44 -12.48 43.09
CA VAL A 8 -74.12 -12.33 44.39
C VAL A 8 -73.09 -12.51 45.51
N THR A 9 -72.99 -11.53 46.40
CA THR A 9 -72.13 -11.61 47.58
C THR A 9 -72.69 -12.60 48.61
N GLY A 10 -71.80 -13.35 49.25
CA GLY A 10 -72.16 -14.25 50.36
C GLY A 10 -72.55 -13.49 51.63
N ASN A 11 -73.00 -14.21 52.66
CA ASN A 11 -73.51 -13.64 53.92
C ASN A 11 -72.51 -12.73 54.67
N ASN A 12 -71.21 -12.84 54.38
CA ASN A 12 -70.15 -12.03 54.98
C ASN A 12 -69.61 -10.94 54.03
N GLY A 13 -70.26 -10.72 52.89
CA GLY A 13 -69.79 -9.78 51.86
C GLY A 13 -68.71 -10.33 50.94
N GLU A 14 -68.42 -11.63 51.01
CA GLU A 14 -67.45 -12.30 50.13
C GLU A 14 -67.96 -12.39 48.69
N TYR A 15 -67.08 -12.17 47.72
CA TYR A 15 -67.34 -12.28 46.28
C TYR A 15 -66.14 -12.92 45.60
N SER A 16 -66.39 -13.64 44.51
CA SER A 16 -65.34 -14.19 43.65
C SER A 16 -65.90 -14.43 42.26
N PHE A 17 -65.17 -14.00 41.23
CA PHE A 17 -65.47 -14.27 39.83
C PHE A 17 -64.20 -14.11 39.01
N GLU A 18 -64.15 -14.76 37.85
CA GLU A 18 -63.08 -14.59 36.89
C GLU A 18 -63.44 -13.45 35.94
N ALA A 19 -62.63 -12.39 35.94
CA ALA A 19 -62.73 -11.31 34.98
C ALA A 19 -61.82 -11.60 33.78
N GLN A 20 -62.32 -11.35 32.57
CA GLN A 20 -61.47 -11.37 31.37
C GLN A 20 -60.63 -10.08 31.29
N VAL A 21 -59.60 -10.08 30.45
CA VAL A 21 -58.80 -8.87 30.19
C VAL A 21 -59.69 -7.80 29.56
N GLY A 22 -59.72 -6.60 30.16
CA GLY A 22 -60.56 -5.50 29.69
C GLY A 22 -60.79 -4.42 30.75
N LYS A 23 -61.43 -3.32 30.33
CA LYS A 23 -61.89 -2.23 31.22
C LYS A 23 -63.35 -2.42 31.58
N TYR A 24 -63.68 -2.30 32.86
CA TYR A 24 -65.02 -2.54 33.39
C TYR A 24 -65.46 -1.40 34.31
N CYS A 25 -66.69 -0.92 34.14
CA CYS A 25 -67.34 -0.06 35.13
C CYS A 25 -68.00 -0.95 36.19
N VAL A 26 -67.65 -0.78 37.46
CA VAL A 26 -68.16 -1.61 38.55
C VAL A 26 -69.29 -0.91 39.28
N TYR A 27 -70.40 -1.63 39.45
CA TYR A 27 -71.57 -1.18 40.19
C TYR A 27 -71.85 -2.13 41.34
N LEU A 28 -72.08 -1.59 42.53
CA LEU A 28 -72.54 -2.34 43.69
C LEU A 28 -74.02 -2.09 43.93
N LYS A 29 -74.75 -3.16 44.25
CA LYS A 29 -76.17 -3.11 44.54
C LYS A 29 -76.45 -3.81 45.87
N ARG A 30 -77.11 -3.10 46.80
CA ARG A 30 -77.56 -3.66 48.08
C ARG A 30 -79.10 -3.71 48.06
N ASP A 31 -79.64 -4.91 47.99
CA ASP A 31 -81.09 -5.20 47.92
C ASP A 31 -81.80 -4.64 46.66
N TRP A 32 -83.10 -4.34 46.78
CA TRP A 32 -83.99 -3.81 45.71
C TRP A 32 -83.78 -2.32 45.40
N ARG A 33 -82.77 -1.68 45.99
CA ARG A 33 -82.44 -0.26 45.83
C ARG A 33 -81.49 0.00 44.65
N ASP A 34 -81.22 1.28 44.44
CA ASP A 34 -80.44 1.84 43.33
C ASP A 34 -79.00 1.29 43.25
N GLU A 35 -78.51 1.11 42.03
CA GLU A 35 -77.13 0.68 41.72
C GLU A 35 -76.15 1.84 41.94
N TYR A 36 -75.04 1.59 42.65
CA TYR A 36 -74.00 2.59 42.92
C TYR A 36 -72.75 2.29 42.12
N CYS A 37 -72.35 3.22 41.24
CA CYS A 37 -71.05 3.15 40.57
C CYS A 37 -69.95 3.35 41.60
N VAL A 38 -69.08 2.34 41.76
CA VAL A 38 -67.94 2.42 42.69
C VAL A 38 -66.64 2.81 42.01
N GLY A 39 -66.59 2.71 40.68
CA GLY A 39 -65.46 3.14 39.87
C GLY A 39 -65.19 2.20 38.70
N ASP A 40 -64.18 2.55 37.92
CA ASP A 40 -63.70 1.73 36.82
C ASP A 40 -62.52 0.88 37.29
N ILE A 41 -62.44 -0.35 36.78
CA ILE A 41 -61.29 -1.24 36.97
C ILE A 41 -60.72 -1.63 35.61
N ALA A 42 -59.42 -1.89 35.56
CA ALA A 42 -58.75 -2.48 34.42
C ALA A 42 -58.14 -3.82 34.81
N VAL A 43 -58.44 -4.86 34.03
CA VAL A 43 -57.85 -6.19 34.18
C VAL A 43 -56.92 -6.41 32.99
N TYR A 44 -55.65 -6.60 33.27
CA TYR A 44 -54.57 -6.86 32.30
C TYR A 44 -54.21 -8.35 32.26
N ASP A 45 -53.50 -8.79 31.22
CA ASP A 45 -53.08 -10.20 31.05
C ASP A 45 -52.19 -10.69 32.21
N ASP A 46 -51.40 -9.79 32.79
CA ASP A 46 -50.49 -10.05 33.91
C ASP A 46 -51.09 -9.66 35.28
N SER A 47 -52.37 -9.28 35.33
CA SER A 47 -53.03 -8.91 36.57
C SER A 47 -53.12 -10.08 37.53
N LYS A 48 -52.64 -9.89 38.76
CA LYS A 48 -52.70 -10.89 39.82
C LYS A 48 -54.10 -10.91 40.45
N PRO A 49 -54.61 -12.07 40.90
CA PRO A 49 -55.83 -12.13 41.70
C PRO A 49 -55.72 -11.23 42.94
N GLY A 50 -56.78 -10.49 43.24
CA GLY A 50 -56.82 -9.51 44.31
C GLY A 50 -58.25 -9.11 44.66
N THR A 51 -58.39 -8.19 45.62
CA THR A 51 -59.69 -7.65 45.99
C THR A 51 -60.12 -6.57 45.01
N LEU A 52 -61.43 -6.32 44.90
CA LEU A 52 -61.98 -5.22 44.11
C LEU A 52 -61.33 -3.87 44.45
N ASN A 53 -61.00 -3.62 45.72
CA ASN A 53 -60.33 -2.39 46.12
C ASN A 53 -58.90 -2.30 45.56
N ASP A 54 -58.20 -3.42 45.45
CA ASP A 54 -56.87 -3.47 44.82
C ASP A 54 -56.96 -3.07 43.35
N PHE A 55 -58.02 -3.49 42.64
CA PHE A 55 -58.24 -3.10 41.25
C PHE A 55 -58.79 -1.67 41.08
N LEU A 56 -59.58 -1.16 42.02
CA LEU A 56 -60.12 0.22 41.99
C LEU A 56 -59.06 1.28 42.32
N THR A 57 -58.03 0.89 43.08
CA THR A 57 -56.91 1.79 43.44
C THR A 57 -55.68 1.54 42.60
N ALA A 58 -55.69 0.51 41.75
CA ALA A 58 -54.62 0.24 40.80
C ALA A 58 -54.58 1.35 39.74
N PRO A 59 -53.40 1.96 39.50
CA PRO A 59 -53.25 2.91 38.40
C PRO A 59 -53.45 2.21 37.05
N ASP A 60 -54.20 2.86 36.16
CA ASP A 60 -54.45 2.38 34.80
C ASP A 60 -53.50 3.02 33.77
N GLU A 61 -53.51 2.52 32.53
CA GLU A 61 -52.70 3.08 31.43
C GLU A 61 -53.01 4.56 31.12
N GLY A 62 -54.22 5.03 31.43
CA GLY A 62 -54.65 6.42 31.27
C GLY A 62 -54.24 7.34 32.43
N ASP A 63 -53.95 6.77 33.60
CA ASP A 63 -53.41 7.48 34.77
C ASP A 63 -51.93 7.88 34.58
N LEU A 64 -51.26 7.28 33.59
CA LEU A 64 -49.92 7.67 33.17
C LEU A 64 -49.96 9.03 32.47
N LYS A 65 -49.32 10.03 33.06
CA LYS A 65 -49.18 11.36 32.45
C LYS A 65 -48.43 11.23 31.11
N PRO A 66 -48.97 11.75 29.99
CA PRO A 66 -48.33 11.65 28.67
C PRO A 66 -46.87 12.16 28.65
N ASP A 67 -46.56 13.20 29.40
CA ASP A 67 -45.20 13.75 29.50
C ASP A 67 -44.19 12.78 30.14
N VAL A 68 -44.64 11.94 31.07
CA VAL A 68 -43.78 10.94 31.74
C VAL A 68 -43.46 9.80 30.78
N VAL A 69 -44.48 9.32 30.05
CA VAL A 69 -44.32 8.28 29.03
C VAL A 69 -43.37 8.76 27.93
N LYS A 70 -43.58 9.98 27.42
CA LYS A 70 -42.72 10.56 26.39
C LYS A 70 -41.26 10.67 26.84
N ARG A 71 -41.00 11.15 28.06
CA ARG A 71 -39.62 11.22 28.60
C ARG A 71 -38.99 9.84 28.78
N PHE A 72 -39.78 8.83 29.12
CA PHE A 72 -39.30 7.46 29.22
C PHE A 72 -38.91 6.90 27.84
N GLU A 73 -39.75 7.09 26.82
CA GLU A 73 -39.45 6.69 25.44
C GLU A 73 -38.20 7.40 24.90
N GLU A 74 -38.05 8.70 25.14
CA GLU A 74 -36.86 9.47 24.77
C GLU A 74 -35.61 8.93 25.47
N MET A 75 -35.71 8.57 26.76
CA MET A 75 -34.61 7.97 27.51
C MET A 75 -34.23 6.59 26.95
N VAL A 76 -35.20 5.75 26.60
CA VAL A 76 -34.96 4.44 25.97
C VAL A 76 -34.27 4.62 24.62
N ALA A 77 -34.74 5.55 23.80
CA ALA A 77 -34.12 5.87 22.51
C ALA A 77 -32.67 6.37 22.68
N GLN A 78 -32.41 7.24 23.66
CA GLN A 78 -31.07 7.73 23.96
C GLN A 78 -30.15 6.61 24.47
N ALA A 79 -30.67 5.69 25.28
CA ALA A 79 -29.92 4.53 25.76
C ALA A 79 -29.55 3.59 24.61
N GLN A 80 -30.48 3.32 23.70
CA GLN A 80 -30.23 2.52 22.49
C GLN A 80 -29.20 3.19 21.57
N GLN A 81 -29.31 4.50 21.35
CA GLN A 81 -28.34 5.25 20.55
C GLN A 81 -26.95 5.21 21.18
N SER A 82 -26.86 5.39 22.50
CA SER A 82 -25.61 5.36 23.24
C SER A 82 -24.96 3.97 23.21
N ALA A 83 -25.75 2.89 23.31
CA ALA A 83 -25.29 1.52 23.14
C ALA A 83 -24.77 1.26 21.72
N GLY A 84 -25.48 1.75 20.70
CA GLY A 84 -25.05 1.66 19.30
C GLY A 84 -23.74 2.40 19.03
N ALA A 85 -23.59 3.61 19.56
CA ALA A 85 -22.35 4.38 19.47
C ALA A 85 -21.18 3.67 20.19
N ALA A 86 -21.43 3.10 21.37
CA ALA A 86 -20.42 2.32 22.10
C ALA A 86 -19.97 1.07 21.31
N ALA A 87 -20.91 0.35 20.69
CA ALA A 87 -20.59 -0.79 19.83
C ALA A 87 -19.78 -0.37 18.60
N GLY A 88 -20.15 0.74 17.94
CA GLY A 88 -19.39 1.31 16.83
C GLY A 88 -17.97 1.71 17.22
N ASN A 89 -17.80 2.38 18.37
CA ASN A 89 -16.50 2.76 18.90
C ASN A 89 -15.63 1.55 19.24
N ALA A 90 -16.22 0.49 19.80
CA ALA A 90 -15.51 -0.75 20.09
C ALA A 90 -15.01 -1.43 18.80
N GLN A 91 -15.84 -1.44 17.75
CA GLN A 91 -15.44 -1.96 16.44
C GLN A 91 -14.31 -1.13 15.81
N GLN A 92 -14.40 0.21 15.86
CA GLN A 92 -13.34 1.08 15.36
C GLN A 92 -12.03 0.86 16.13
N THR A 93 -12.11 0.76 17.45
CA THR A 93 -10.94 0.47 18.30
C THR A 93 -10.29 -0.86 17.91
N ALA A 94 -11.08 -1.89 17.62
CA ALA A 94 -10.55 -3.17 17.17
C ALA A 94 -9.81 -3.06 15.82
N GLN A 95 -10.33 -2.25 14.89
CA GLN A 95 -9.67 -1.96 13.62
C GLN A 95 -8.36 -1.18 13.82
N ASP A 96 -8.37 -0.17 14.69
CA ASP A 96 -7.18 0.64 14.98
C ASP A 96 -6.08 -0.20 15.63
N VAL A 97 -6.44 -1.11 16.54
CA VAL A 97 -5.51 -2.07 17.16
C VAL A 97 -4.93 -3.02 16.10
N ALA A 98 -5.75 -3.51 15.18
CA ALA A 98 -5.27 -4.36 14.09
C ALA A 98 -4.32 -3.62 13.16
N ALA A 99 -4.63 -2.35 12.82
CA ALA A 99 -3.76 -1.49 12.02
C ALA A 99 -2.43 -1.21 12.73
N ALA A 100 -2.46 -0.87 14.03
CA ALA A 100 -1.26 -0.67 14.85
C ALA A 100 -0.38 -1.92 14.89
N ALA A 101 -0.98 -3.11 15.05
CA ALA A 101 -0.25 -4.37 14.99
C ALA A 101 0.33 -4.65 13.59
N GLY A 102 -0.34 -4.19 12.53
CA GLY A 102 0.19 -4.22 11.16
C GLY A 102 1.43 -3.35 11.00
N TYR A 103 1.37 -2.10 11.47
CA TYR A 103 2.50 -1.18 11.43
C TYR A 103 3.70 -1.67 12.25
N ALA A 104 3.47 -2.25 13.42
CA ALA A 104 4.54 -2.83 14.23
C ALA A 104 5.27 -3.98 13.50
N ARG A 105 4.52 -4.87 12.83
CA ARG A 105 5.12 -5.95 12.02
C ARG A 105 5.91 -5.41 10.82
N ALA A 106 5.36 -4.41 10.13
CA ALA A 106 6.04 -3.77 9.02
C ALA A 106 7.36 -3.10 9.46
N ALA A 107 7.37 -2.45 10.62
CA ALA A 107 8.58 -1.86 11.20
C ALA A 107 9.64 -2.92 11.55
N GLU A 108 9.23 -4.06 12.14
CA GLU A 108 10.16 -5.15 12.45
C GLU A 108 10.74 -5.76 11.16
N GLN A 109 9.92 -5.96 10.13
CA GLN A 109 10.41 -6.43 8.83
C GLN A 109 11.41 -5.45 8.20
N ALA A 110 11.10 -4.16 8.20
CA ALA A 110 11.99 -3.14 7.66
C ALA A 110 13.34 -3.12 8.39
N LYS A 111 13.35 -3.31 9.71
CA LYS A 111 14.58 -3.45 10.49
C LYS A 111 15.39 -4.69 10.06
N ASN A 112 14.74 -5.84 9.91
CA ASN A 112 15.41 -7.06 9.46
C ASN A 112 15.99 -6.93 8.05
N ASP A 113 15.28 -6.25 7.15
CA ASP A 113 15.75 -5.99 5.78
C ASP A 113 16.98 -5.06 5.78
N ILE A 114 16.98 -4.03 6.64
CA ILE A 114 18.14 -3.14 6.84
C ILE A 114 19.34 -3.93 7.38
N ASP A 115 19.14 -4.77 8.39
CA ASP A 115 20.20 -5.60 8.98
C ASP A 115 20.81 -6.55 7.95
N ALA A 116 19.97 -7.16 7.10
CA ALA A 116 20.41 -8.01 6.00
C ALA A 116 21.22 -7.22 4.96
N ALA A 117 20.72 -6.06 4.53
CA ALA A 117 21.40 -5.19 3.58
C ALA A 117 22.74 -4.66 4.11
N LEU A 118 22.78 -4.25 5.38
CA LEU A 118 23.99 -3.81 6.06
C LEU A 118 25.02 -4.95 6.15
N THR A 119 24.58 -6.14 6.56
CA THR A 119 25.45 -7.33 6.62
C THR A 119 26.04 -7.67 5.25
N GLY A 120 25.23 -7.63 4.19
CA GLY A 120 25.69 -7.83 2.81
C GLY A 120 26.74 -6.80 2.38
N THR A 121 26.47 -5.52 2.66
CA THR A 121 27.36 -4.41 2.33
C THR A 121 28.70 -4.50 3.06
N LEU A 122 28.68 -4.81 4.37
CA LEU A 122 29.89 -4.98 5.17
C LEU A 122 30.73 -6.17 4.68
N LYS A 123 30.09 -7.30 4.33
CA LYS A 123 30.81 -8.43 3.73
C LYS A 123 31.47 -8.05 2.42
N MET A 124 30.78 -7.32 1.54
CA MET A 124 31.34 -6.86 0.28
C MET A 124 32.54 -5.92 0.50
N ALA A 125 32.43 -4.95 1.41
CA ALA A 125 33.52 -4.05 1.77
C ALA A 125 34.75 -4.79 2.33
N ASN A 126 34.50 -5.80 3.18
CA ASN A 126 35.56 -6.66 3.70
C ASN A 126 36.23 -7.47 2.59
N HIS A 127 35.48 -8.10 1.69
CA HIS A 127 36.06 -8.86 0.57
C HIS A 127 36.90 -7.99 -0.36
N LEU A 128 36.46 -6.76 -0.65
CA LEU A 128 37.26 -5.81 -1.43
C LEU A 128 38.55 -5.44 -0.70
N SER A 129 38.49 -5.22 0.61
CA SER A 129 39.65 -4.92 1.45
C SER A 129 40.62 -6.12 1.54
N GLU A 130 40.11 -7.34 1.66
CA GLU A 130 40.89 -8.59 1.66
C GLU A 130 41.61 -8.79 0.33
N ILE A 131 40.94 -8.59 -0.81
CA ILE A 131 41.56 -8.66 -2.14
C ILE A 131 42.64 -7.59 -2.30
N ALA A 132 42.39 -6.37 -1.81
CA ALA A 132 43.37 -5.29 -1.84
C ALA A 132 44.62 -5.65 -1.01
N ALA A 133 44.42 -6.13 0.22
CA ALA A 133 45.50 -6.49 1.15
C ALA A 133 46.29 -7.74 0.71
N ALA A 134 45.66 -8.69 0.01
CA ALA A 134 46.32 -9.88 -0.53
C ALA A 134 47.30 -9.60 -1.69
N GLY A 135 47.35 -8.35 -2.17
CA GLY A 135 48.33 -7.86 -3.12
C GLY A 135 48.06 -8.23 -4.58
N GLU A 136 48.98 -7.88 -5.47
CA GLU A 136 48.80 -7.89 -6.92
C GLU A 136 48.35 -9.24 -7.49
N LYS A 137 48.86 -10.37 -6.96
CA LYS A 137 48.50 -11.71 -7.42
C LYS A 137 47.02 -12.05 -7.17
N ALA A 138 46.47 -11.64 -6.03
CA ALA A 138 45.07 -11.88 -5.71
C ALA A 138 44.15 -11.01 -6.58
N GLN A 139 44.53 -9.75 -6.78
CA GLN A 139 43.83 -8.84 -7.69
C GLN A 139 43.86 -9.37 -9.13
N GLN A 140 45.00 -9.91 -9.59
CA GLN A 140 45.10 -10.49 -10.93
C GLN A 140 44.19 -11.71 -11.10
N LYS A 141 44.17 -12.63 -10.14
CA LYS A 141 43.22 -13.76 -10.15
C LYS A 141 41.76 -13.31 -10.20
N SER A 142 41.43 -12.24 -9.47
CA SER A 142 40.09 -11.64 -9.53
C SER A 142 39.77 -11.10 -10.92
N ARG A 143 40.68 -10.34 -11.54
CA ARG A 143 40.53 -9.84 -12.93
C ARG A 143 40.41 -10.97 -13.95
N ASP A 144 41.18 -12.05 -13.79
CA ASP A 144 41.16 -13.21 -14.66
C ASP A 144 39.83 -13.95 -14.58
N ASN A 145 39.28 -14.13 -13.37
CA ASN A 145 37.96 -14.73 -13.16
C ASN A 145 36.82 -13.90 -13.76
N LEU A 146 36.97 -12.57 -13.81
CA LEU A 146 36.03 -11.67 -14.48
C LEU A 146 36.23 -11.63 -16.01
N GLY A 147 37.24 -12.32 -16.54
CA GLY A 147 37.57 -12.33 -17.97
C GLY A 147 38.22 -11.05 -18.48
N LEU A 148 38.60 -10.12 -17.58
CA LEU A 148 39.14 -8.80 -17.94
C LEU A 148 40.62 -8.85 -18.37
N LYS A 149 41.38 -9.84 -17.88
CA LYS A 149 42.80 -10.07 -18.20
C LYS A 149 43.63 -8.79 -18.11
N SER A 150 44.42 -8.47 -19.15
CA SER A 150 45.27 -7.28 -19.22
C SER A 150 44.51 -5.98 -19.45
N ALA A 151 43.27 -6.04 -19.95
CA ALA A 151 42.52 -4.84 -20.30
C ALA A 151 42.17 -4.00 -19.06
N ALA A 152 41.94 -4.63 -17.91
CA ALA A 152 41.58 -3.94 -16.66
C ALA A 152 42.69 -3.04 -16.07
N THR A 153 43.90 -3.07 -16.59
CA THR A 153 45.03 -2.22 -16.12
C THR A 153 45.55 -1.28 -17.20
N MET A 154 44.89 -1.23 -18.36
CA MET A 154 45.29 -0.38 -19.48
C MET A 154 44.45 0.89 -19.47
N GLU A 155 45.11 2.04 -19.63
CA GLU A 155 44.43 3.33 -19.82
C GLU A 155 43.69 3.34 -21.15
N ALA A 156 42.52 4.00 -21.22
CA ALA A 156 41.87 4.26 -22.49
C ALA A 156 42.69 5.25 -23.33
N GLN A 157 42.51 5.20 -24.65
CA GLN A 157 42.96 6.25 -25.55
C GLN A 157 42.42 7.61 -25.10
N SER A 158 43.17 8.70 -25.27
CA SER A 158 42.65 10.05 -25.01
C SER A 158 41.67 10.53 -26.08
N ASP A 159 41.86 10.06 -27.31
CA ASP A 159 41.07 10.37 -28.50
C ASP A 159 41.29 9.30 -29.59
N ILE A 160 40.60 9.42 -30.72
CA ILE A 160 40.69 8.46 -31.84
C ILE A 160 42.06 8.41 -32.53
N TYR A 161 42.96 9.35 -32.22
CA TYR A 161 44.30 9.47 -32.78
C TYR A 161 45.39 9.05 -31.79
N ASP A 162 45.07 8.75 -30.53
CA ASP A 162 46.04 8.30 -29.52
C ASP A 162 46.61 6.92 -29.88
N ARG A 163 47.86 6.91 -30.36
CA ARG A 163 48.61 5.70 -30.71
C ARG A 163 49.56 5.23 -29.61
N THR A 164 49.40 5.71 -28.38
CA THR A 164 50.27 5.29 -27.26
C THR A 164 50.15 3.78 -27.07
N LYS A 165 51.27 3.06 -27.27
CA LYS A 165 51.32 1.60 -27.10
C LYS A 165 50.86 1.21 -25.70
N GLY A 166 49.96 0.22 -25.63
CA GLY A 166 49.47 -0.31 -24.35
C GLY A 166 48.21 0.38 -23.81
N ARG A 167 47.52 1.20 -24.62
CA ARG A 167 46.19 1.74 -24.28
C ARG A 167 45.04 0.92 -24.88
N LEU A 168 43.86 0.99 -24.24
CA LEU A 168 42.61 0.42 -24.75
C LEU A 168 42.04 1.31 -25.85
N ALA A 169 41.63 0.68 -26.94
CA ALA A 169 40.97 1.39 -28.02
C ALA A 169 39.60 1.92 -27.57
N ILE A 170 39.29 3.18 -27.90
CA ILE A 170 37.94 3.72 -27.72
C ILE A 170 37.10 3.37 -28.96
N PRO A 171 35.98 2.65 -28.81
CA PRO A 171 35.09 2.40 -29.93
C PRO A 171 34.39 3.70 -30.35
N GLY A 172 34.37 3.97 -31.66
CA GLY A 172 33.52 4.99 -32.24
C GLY A 172 32.07 4.53 -32.37
N ALA A 173 31.20 5.36 -32.96
CA ALA A 173 29.79 5.04 -33.20
C ALA A 173 29.57 3.75 -34.02
N PHE A 174 30.60 3.28 -34.72
CA PHE A 174 30.59 2.07 -35.54
C PHE A 174 31.52 0.96 -35.01
N GLY A 175 31.95 1.04 -33.75
CA GLY A 175 32.89 0.09 -33.15
C GLY A 175 34.35 0.49 -33.34
N PHE A 176 35.25 -0.49 -33.53
CA PHE A 176 36.70 -0.28 -33.64
C PHE A 176 37.18 0.13 -35.04
N GLY A 177 36.28 0.61 -35.89
CA GLY A 177 36.60 1.12 -37.22
C GLY A 177 35.43 1.95 -37.77
N CYS A 178 35.71 2.76 -38.79
CA CYS A 178 34.67 3.35 -39.65
C CYS A 178 34.69 2.63 -41.01
N ALA A 179 33.52 2.35 -41.57
CA ALA A 179 33.46 1.96 -42.97
C ALA A 179 33.58 3.23 -43.81
N PHE A 180 34.63 3.35 -44.63
CA PHE A 180 34.73 4.45 -45.58
C PHE A 180 33.65 4.30 -46.64
N LEU A 181 32.75 5.28 -46.70
CA LEU A 181 31.78 5.39 -47.78
C LEU A 181 32.47 5.98 -49.02
N PRO A 182 31.90 5.79 -50.22
CA PRO A 182 32.44 6.42 -51.43
C PRO A 182 32.58 7.95 -51.33
N GLU A 183 31.79 8.59 -50.45
CA GLU A 183 31.88 10.02 -50.16
C GLU A 183 33.11 10.41 -49.30
N ASP A 184 33.68 9.47 -48.54
CA ASP A 184 34.84 9.72 -47.66
C ASP A 184 36.17 9.62 -48.41
N VAL A 185 36.14 9.28 -49.70
CA VAL A 185 37.32 9.09 -50.54
C VAL A 185 37.89 10.45 -50.95
N ILE A 186 39.09 10.76 -50.47
CA ILE A 186 39.85 11.93 -50.89
C ILE A 186 40.51 11.64 -52.24
N ARG A 187 40.14 12.41 -53.26
CA ARG A 187 40.62 12.21 -54.63
C ARG A 187 41.74 13.18 -54.99
N PHE A 188 42.78 12.65 -55.64
CA PHE A 188 43.92 13.43 -56.12
C PHE A 188 44.09 13.27 -57.62
N ASP A 189 44.09 14.40 -58.34
CA ASP A 189 44.27 14.42 -59.80
C ASP A 189 45.76 14.51 -60.19
N THR A 190 46.63 14.93 -59.26
CA THR A 190 48.06 15.04 -59.50
C THR A 190 48.91 14.53 -58.32
N LYS A 191 50.14 14.10 -58.62
CA LYS A 191 51.13 13.69 -57.61
C LYS A 191 51.51 14.82 -56.65
N SER A 192 51.54 16.05 -57.15
CA SER A 192 51.85 17.21 -56.33
C SER A 192 50.80 17.45 -55.24
N ASP A 193 49.52 17.27 -55.58
CA ASP A 193 48.41 17.46 -54.65
C ASP A 193 48.39 16.39 -53.56
N PHE A 194 48.62 15.12 -53.95
CA PHE A 194 48.76 14.02 -53.00
C PHE A 194 49.92 14.26 -52.03
N LEU A 195 51.11 14.62 -52.53
CA LEU A 195 52.27 14.87 -51.68
C LEU A 195 52.12 16.11 -50.78
N ALA A 196 51.41 17.14 -51.24
CA ALA A 196 51.08 18.30 -50.43
C ALA A 196 50.11 17.93 -49.29
N TRP A 197 49.14 17.06 -49.57
CA TRP A 197 48.23 16.54 -48.57
C TRP A 197 48.94 15.64 -47.55
N VAL A 198 49.75 14.66 -47.98
CA VAL A 198 50.50 13.75 -47.07
C VAL A 198 51.35 14.51 -46.06
N ARG A 199 51.94 15.65 -46.45
CA ARG A 199 52.78 16.47 -45.56
C ARG A 199 52.00 17.19 -44.46
N ASN A 200 50.70 17.40 -44.64
CA ASN A 200 49.85 18.18 -43.73
C ASN A 200 48.71 17.35 -43.12
N ALA A 201 48.46 16.15 -43.64
CA ALA A 201 47.46 15.25 -43.12
C ALA A 201 47.79 14.91 -41.67
N LEU A 202 46.80 15.08 -40.80
CA LEU A 202 46.91 14.58 -39.43
C LEU A 202 47.02 13.06 -39.48
N PRO A 203 47.68 12.41 -38.50
CA PRO A 203 47.69 10.96 -38.42
C PRO A 203 46.26 10.41 -38.40
N GLY A 204 45.92 9.49 -39.29
CA GLY A 204 44.56 8.97 -39.43
C GLY A 204 44.47 7.89 -40.51
N GLU A 205 43.38 7.14 -40.49
CA GLU A 205 43.01 6.27 -41.62
C GLU A 205 42.22 7.12 -42.62
N TYR A 206 42.64 7.11 -43.87
CA TYR A 206 42.01 7.87 -44.94
C TYR A 206 41.78 6.96 -46.13
N SER A 207 40.58 7.02 -46.68
CA SER A 207 40.35 6.47 -48.01
C SER A 207 40.83 7.48 -49.05
N VAL A 208 41.82 7.11 -49.85
CA VAL A 208 42.40 7.97 -50.88
C VAL A 208 42.32 7.29 -52.24
N ALA A 209 42.05 8.07 -53.29
CA ALA A 209 42.00 7.57 -54.66
C ALA A 209 42.63 8.56 -55.65
N GLY A 210 43.26 8.02 -56.69
CA GLY A 210 43.95 8.82 -57.69
C GLY A 210 44.52 7.91 -58.79
N PRO A 211 45.02 8.48 -59.88
CA PRO A 211 45.59 7.71 -60.98
C PRO A 211 46.74 6.79 -60.52
N TYR A 212 46.90 5.65 -61.20
CA TYR A 212 47.84 4.58 -60.82
C TYR A 212 49.31 5.04 -60.70
N ASP A 213 49.68 6.12 -61.39
CA ASP A 213 51.01 6.73 -61.41
C ASP A 213 51.23 7.79 -60.30
N ILE A 214 50.16 8.15 -59.56
CA ILE A 214 50.13 9.26 -58.61
C ILE A 214 50.22 8.80 -57.15
N ILE A 215 49.48 7.75 -56.77
CA ILE A 215 49.38 7.30 -55.36
C ILE A 215 50.36 6.17 -55.01
N ILE A 216 51.05 5.58 -56.01
CA ILE A 216 52.12 4.54 -56.01
C ILE A 216 51.66 3.21 -56.68
N PRO A 217 52.46 2.63 -57.61
CA PRO A 217 52.22 1.29 -58.14
C PRO A 217 52.66 0.19 -57.14
N ASP A 218 51.83 -0.85 -56.97
CA ASP A 218 52.07 -2.06 -56.15
C ASP A 218 52.15 -1.93 -54.61
N THR A 219 51.46 -0.96 -53.99
CA THR A 219 51.32 -0.93 -52.52
C THR A 219 49.86 -1.07 -52.08
N ARG A 220 49.49 -2.28 -51.63
CA ARG A 220 48.31 -2.51 -50.79
C ARG A 220 48.70 -2.04 -49.39
N PHE A 221 48.18 -0.91 -48.93
CA PHE A 221 48.41 -0.44 -47.56
C PHE A 221 47.79 -1.42 -46.57
N GLU A 222 48.63 -2.23 -45.92
CA GLU A 222 48.45 -2.76 -44.57
C GLU A 222 49.68 -2.23 -43.78
N GLY A 223 49.48 -1.61 -42.60
CA GLY A 223 50.42 -0.74 -41.84
C GLY A 223 51.84 -1.29 -41.55
N ASP A 224 52.81 -0.59 -40.94
CA ASP A 224 52.91 0.63 -40.12
C ASP A 224 54.13 1.45 -40.58
N ALA A 225 54.05 2.78 -40.64
CA ALA A 225 55.23 3.64 -40.84
C ALA A 225 55.68 4.23 -39.51
N GLN A 226 56.67 3.59 -38.88
CA GLN A 226 57.33 4.08 -37.68
C GLN A 226 58.42 5.08 -38.06
N HIS A 227 58.32 6.32 -37.60
CA HIS A 227 59.31 7.37 -37.82
C HIS A 227 60.51 7.18 -36.87
N PRO A 228 61.76 7.10 -37.34
CA PRO A 228 62.93 7.29 -36.49
C PRO A 228 63.20 8.79 -36.34
N VAL A 229 63.29 9.23 -35.08
CA VAL A 229 63.87 10.51 -34.68
C VAL A 229 65.40 10.34 -34.63
N ASP A 230 66.11 11.23 -35.31
CA ASP A 230 67.55 11.51 -35.05
C ASP A 230 67.72 12.26 -33.72
#